data_AF-A0A835TGM4-F1
#
_entry.id   AF-A0A835TGM4-F1
#
_cell.length_a   1.000
_cell.length_b   1.000
_cell.length_c   1.000
_cell.angle_alpha   90.00
_cell.angle_beta   90.00
_cell.angle_gamma   90.00
#
_symmetry.space_group_name_H-M   'P 1'
#
loop_
_entity.id
_entity.type
_entity.pdbx_description
1 polymer ?
#
loop_
_entity_poly.entity_id
_entity_poly.type
_entity_poly.pdbx_seq_one_letter_code
_entity_poly.pdbx_strand_id
1 'polypeptide(L)'
;MLQLANVCGACVVYRETVAVYEGKVVGLPTHGLVVHLYYLRDLFSAAGLRPPRTWDEAIAIARRFNGTDLDGDGAANDYGMCMW
;
A
#
# COMPACT_ATOMS: atom_id res chain seq x y z
N MET A 1 -5.90 14.12 32.00
CA MET A 1 -4.74 13.66 31.21
C MET A 1 -5.29 12.73 30.14
N LEU A 2 -5.45 13.21 28.90
CA LEU A 2 -6.27 12.58 27.88
C LEU A 2 -5.69 11.24 27.39
N GLN A 3 -6.44 10.15 27.60
CA GLN A 3 -6.27 8.84 26.97
C GLN A 3 -6.81 8.86 25.53
N LEU A 4 -6.08 9.52 24.61
CA LEU A 4 -6.39 9.46 23.16
C LEU A 4 -5.38 8.61 22.36
N ALA A 5 -4.45 7.92 23.03
CA ALA A 5 -3.27 7.34 22.37
C ALA A 5 -3.49 6.00 21.63
N ASN A 6 -4.65 5.34 21.76
CA ASN A 6 -4.80 3.94 21.33
C ASN A 6 -5.58 3.72 20.03
N VAL A 7 -5.65 4.71 19.13
CA VAL A 7 -6.52 4.61 17.94
C VAL A 7 -5.83 4.02 16.70
N CYS A 8 -4.49 3.93 16.63
CA CYS A 8 -3.81 3.37 15.45
C CYS A 8 -2.37 2.91 15.75
N GLY A 9 -2.02 1.66 15.41
CA GLY A 9 -0.67 1.10 15.62
C GLY A 9 0.45 1.85 14.88
N ALA A 10 0.15 2.49 13.75
CA ALA A 10 1.12 3.32 13.04
C ALA A 10 1.51 4.58 13.84
N CYS A 11 0.60 5.15 14.62
CA CYS A 11 0.88 6.33 15.45
C CYS A 11 1.94 6.06 16.53
N VAL A 12 2.00 4.82 17.03
CA VAL A 12 3.01 4.41 18.01
C VAL A 12 4.41 4.48 17.42
N VAL A 13 4.61 3.97 16.19
CA VAL A 13 5.91 4.03 15.50
C VAL A 13 6.38 5.48 15.31
N TYR A 14 5.50 6.36 14.86
CA TYR A 14 5.88 7.77 14.65
C TYR A 14 6.21 8.49 15.96
N ARG A 15 5.42 8.26 17.02
CA ARG A 15 5.59 8.95 18.31
C ARG A 15 6.76 8.42 19.12
N GLU A 16 6.97 7.12 19.13
CA GLU A 16 7.93 6.46 20.02
C GLU A 16 9.27 6.18 19.35
N THR A 17 9.31 6.11 18.02
CA THR A 17 10.53 5.81 17.28
C THR A 17 10.99 6.99 16.41
N VAL A 18 10.14 7.45 15.48
CA VAL A 18 10.56 8.47 14.49
C VAL A 18 10.85 9.82 15.13
N ALA A 19 10.11 10.18 16.17
CA ALA A 19 10.23 11.47 16.86
C ALA A 19 11.24 11.47 18.03
N VAL A 20 11.92 10.35 18.31
CA VAL A 20 12.72 10.17 19.53
C VAL A 20 14.19 9.90 19.18
N TYR A 21 15.10 10.68 19.77
CA TYR A 21 16.54 10.47 19.69
C TYR A 21 17.13 10.45 21.12
N GLU A 22 17.90 9.40 21.45
CA GLU A 22 18.45 9.20 22.80
C GLU A 22 17.41 9.31 23.93
N GLY A 23 16.20 8.77 23.69
CA GLY A 23 15.10 8.78 24.67
C GLY A 23 14.41 10.13 24.84
N LYS A 24 14.78 11.16 24.07
CA LYS A 24 14.14 12.48 24.08
C LYS A 24 13.32 12.70 22.82
N VAL A 25 12.13 13.26 22.97
CA VAL A 25 11.32 13.70 21.82
C VAL A 25 12.02 14.91 21.18
N VAL A 26 12.45 14.78 19.94
CA VAL A 26 13.19 15.79 19.17
C VAL A 26 12.38 16.38 18.01
N GLY A 27 11.20 15.84 17.73
CA GLY A 27 10.35 16.32 16.64
C GLY A 27 8.87 16.11 16.92
N LEU A 28 8.04 16.86 16.20
CA LEU A 28 6.58 16.70 16.19
C LEU A 28 6.19 16.15 14.82
N PRO A 29 5.90 14.83 14.70
CA PRO A 29 5.52 14.25 13.43
C PRO A 29 4.12 14.75 13.04
N THR A 30 4.03 15.47 11.92
CA THR A 30 2.77 16.04 11.41
C THR A 30 2.11 15.16 10.34
N HIS A 31 2.88 14.28 9.71
CA HIS A 31 2.41 13.36 8.69
C HIS A 31 3.28 12.09 8.68
N GLY A 32 2.66 10.95 8.38
CA GLY A 32 3.31 9.67 8.23
C GLY A 32 2.56 8.81 7.22
N LEU A 33 3.28 8.19 6.29
CA LEU A 33 2.72 7.33 5.26
C LEU A 33 3.36 5.95 5.34
N VAL A 34 2.52 4.91 5.36
CA VAL A 34 2.97 3.52 5.20
C VAL A 34 2.37 2.98 3.91
N VAL A 35 3.23 2.76 2.92
CA VAL A 35 2.80 2.26 1.60
C VAL A 35 2.63 0.74 1.68
N HIS A 36 1.44 0.27 1.30
CA HIS A 36 1.10 -1.14 1.22
C HIS A 36 0.77 -1.51 -0.22
N LEU A 37 1.18 -2.71 -0.64
CA LEU A 37 0.80 -3.26 -1.94
C LEU A 37 -0.45 -4.13 -1.79
N TYR A 38 -1.49 -3.79 -2.55
CA TYR A 38 -2.72 -4.57 -2.66
C TYR A 38 -2.84 -5.16 -4.08
N TYR A 39 -3.57 -6.27 -4.19
CA TYR A 39 -3.89 -6.89 -5.47
C TYR A 39 -5.32 -7.44 -5.46
N LEU A 40 -5.93 -7.50 -6.65
CA LEU A 40 -7.29 -8.02 -6.85
C LEU A 40 -7.24 -9.54 -6.95
N ARG A 41 -7.77 -10.22 -5.93
CA ARG A 41 -7.66 -11.69 -5.76
C ARG A 41 -8.40 -12.47 -6.85
N ASP A 42 -9.55 -11.98 -7.25
CA ASP A 42 -10.38 -12.51 -8.34
C ASP A 42 -9.65 -12.45 -9.69
N LEU A 43 -9.07 -11.31 -10.06
CA LEU A 43 -8.27 -11.17 -11.28
C LEU A 43 -7.07 -12.11 -11.27
N PHE A 44 -6.37 -12.20 -10.13
CA PHE A 44 -5.24 -13.12 -9.98
C PHE A 44 -5.67 -14.58 -10.10
N SER A 45 -6.77 -14.96 -9.46
CA SER A 45 -7.32 -16.32 -9.54
C SER A 45 -7.73 -16.67 -10.98
N ALA A 46 -8.42 -15.77 -11.68
CA ALA A 46 -8.84 -15.97 -13.07
C ALA A 46 -7.64 -16.09 -14.03
N ALA A 47 -6.57 -15.34 -13.76
CA ALA A 47 -5.34 -15.35 -14.55
C ALA A 47 -4.33 -16.46 -14.19
N GLY A 48 -4.62 -17.29 -13.18
CA GLY A 48 -3.72 -18.32 -12.66
C GLY A 48 -2.45 -17.75 -12.00
N LEU A 49 -2.51 -16.53 -11.48
CA LEU A 49 -1.38 -15.81 -10.90
C LEU A 49 -1.30 -16.00 -9.38
N ARG A 50 -0.08 -16.00 -8.86
CA ARG A 50 0.20 -15.92 -7.41
C ARG A 50 0.59 -14.48 -7.05
N PRO A 51 0.43 -14.07 -5.78
CA PRO A 51 0.88 -12.75 -5.33
C PRO A 51 2.38 -12.55 -5.62
N PRO A 52 2.78 -11.40 -6.17
CA PRO A 52 4.17 -11.15 -6.51
C PRO A 52 5.05 -11.12 -5.25
N ARG A 53 6.25 -11.66 -5.37
CA ARG A 53 7.28 -11.65 -4.32
C ARG A 53 8.39 -10.65 -4.59
N THR A 54 8.46 -10.13 -5.82
CA THR A 54 9.44 -9.13 -6.25
C THR A 54 8.75 -7.97 -6.98
N TRP A 55 9.45 -6.84 -7.05
CA TRP A 55 8.96 -5.69 -7.82
C TRP A 55 8.90 -5.97 -9.32
N ASP A 56 9.84 -6.75 -9.85
CA ASP A 56 9.82 -7.15 -11.25
C ASP A 56 8.59 -8.00 -11.58
N GLU A 57 8.20 -8.93 -10.69
CA GLU A 57 6.96 -9.68 -10.82
C GLU A 57 5.72 -8.77 -10.75
N ALA A 58 5.71 -7.82 -9.82
CA ALA A 58 4.60 -6.87 -9.69
C ALA A 58 4.44 -6.01 -10.95
N ILE A 59 5.53 -5.48 -11.50
CA ILE A 59 5.53 -4.68 -12.73
C ILE A 59 5.14 -5.53 -13.94
N ALA A 60 5.62 -6.78 -14.03
CA ALA A 60 5.24 -7.67 -15.12
C ALA A 60 3.74 -7.99 -15.11
N ILE A 61 3.17 -8.26 -13.94
CA ILE A 61 1.73 -8.47 -13.78
C ILE A 61 0.95 -7.19 -14.11
N ALA A 62 1.41 -6.03 -13.63
CA ALA A 62 0.79 -4.75 -13.95
C ALA A 62 0.77 -4.50 -15.47
N ARG A 63 1.88 -4.74 -16.17
CA ARG A 63 1.94 -4.60 -17.64
C ARG A 63 0.98 -5.55 -18.35
N ARG A 64 0.74 -6.75 -17.80
CA ARG A 64 -0.20 -7.72 -18.36
C ARG A 64 -1.66 -7.24 -18.30
N PHE A 65 -2.04 -6.56 -17.22
CA PHE A 65 -3.40 -6.05 -17.03
C PHE A 65 -3.64 -4.65 -17.61
N ASN A 66 -2.57 -3.89 -17.85
CA ASN A 66 -2.69 -2.52 -18.31
C ASN A 66 -3.28 -2.42 -19.73
N GLY A 67 -4.35 -1.64 -19.89
CA GLY A 67 -5.09 -1.47 -21.12
C GLY A 67 -5.99 -2.66 -21.46
N THR A 68 -6.42 -3.43 -20.45
CA THR A 68 -7.44 -4.48 -20.60
C THR A 68 -8.72 -4.05 -19.89
N ASP A 69 -9.82 -4.75 -20.13
CA ASP A 69 -11.10 -4.55 -19.44
C ASP A 69 -11.09 -5.43 -18.17
N LEU A 70 -10.90 -4.80 -17.01
CA LEU A 70 -10.82 -5.44 -15.70
C LEU A 70 -12.12 -5.28 -14.91
N ASP A 71 -12.96 -4.29 -15.23
CA ASP A 71 -14.21 -3.99 -14.53
C ASP A 71 -15.47 -4.49 -15.26
N GLY A 72 -15.32 -4.96 -16.50
CA GLY A 72 -16.37 -5.55 -17.32
C GLY A 72 -17.26 -4.54 -18.03
N ASP A 73 -16.82 -3.29 -18.21
CA ASP A 73 -17.58 -2.24 -18.88
C ASP A 73 -17.50 -2.31 -20.43
N GLY A 74 -16.69 -3.21 -20.97
CA GLY A 74 -16.47 -3.39 -22.40
C GLY A 74 -15.41 -2.47 -23.01
N ALA A 75 -14.72 -1.66 -22.21
CA ALA A 75 -13.63 -0.79 -22.62
C ALA A 75 -12.27 -1.32 -22.13
N ALA A 76 -11.32 -1.41 -23.06
CA ALA A 76 -9.96 -1.85 -22.76
C ALA A 76 -9.07 -0.66 -22.33
N ASN A 77 -9.37 -0.04 -21.19
CA ASN A 77 -8.74 1.20 -20.74
C ASN A 77 -8.32 1.19 -19.25
N ASP A 78 -8.33 0.04 -18.58
CA ASP A 78 -7.95 -0.02 -17.17
C ASP A 78 -6.45 -0.04 -16.93
N TYR A 79 -6.05 0.39 -15.72
CA TYR A 79 -4.65 0.46 -15.31
C TYR A 79 -4.25 -0.77 -14.49
N GLY A 80 -3.17 -1.44 -14.91
CA GLY A 80 -2.69 -2.63 -14.21
C GLY A 80 -1.95 -2.35 -12.90
N MET A 81 -1.62 -1.08 -12.62
CA MET A 81 -1.10 -0.62 -11.33
C MET A 81 -1.46 0.84 -11.15
N CYS A 82 -1.94 1.18 -9.95
CA CYS A 82 -2.13 2.54 -9.51
C CYS A 82 -1.22 2.77 -8.29
N MET A 83 -0.44 3.83 -8.34
CA MET A 83 0.26 4.35 -7.17
C MET A 83 -0.43 5.67 -6.82
N TRP A 84 -0.75 5.85 -5.54
CA TRP A 84 -1.26 7.11 -5.01
C TRP A 84 -0.12 8.14 -4.94
#